data_AF-A0A497DJN5-F1
#
_entry.id   AF-A0A497DJN5-F1
#
_cell.length_a   1.000
_cell.length_b   1.000
_cell.length_c   1.000
_cell.angle_alpha   90.00
_cell.angle_beta   90.00
_cell.angle_gamma   90.00
#
_symmetry.space_group_name_H-M   'P 1'
#
loop_
_entity.id
_entity.type
_entity.pdbx_description
1 polymer ?
#
loop_
_entity_poly.entity_id
_entity_poly.type
_entity_poly.pdbx_seq_one_letter_code
_entity_poly.pdbx_strand_id
1 'polypeptide(L)'
;MIRYLIYFFVCTFFINPQLYSQEPGSIRVLIFSGSNNHDWKQTTNQLERIFSETAMFSYEVTNLPDTIRSSDFELFDVIVSNWNSWPENDLRWPQGAEEALSDFIKNGGGFVTFHASSSAFYKWPEFKKFTTAAWVMDITGHGEISATRVSIQNDEHVITKGMADFFIQDELWVNAEENTNFKILGTATNNDLAARGTEDQSAIMVSDYGKGRIFHTILGHDARTMRNRGFRTLMLRGTEWAANGSVTQPIPQELQIPDDSDKEFSWVETDSSFALYKGEHIIWKYNFNELHGKPFFHPVVVGRNNLTCISPDDHPWHLGQWFTWKFINGVNYWEYQNGTYQSEGVTEIKDIDFTRNPDFSAEIELEIVYHPIEGENVLEESRTIKVSAPQDKGDVSMEYILKYKALAELVDLNRTPIMGEPGGQSWGGYAGLSIRFNQDFMNPQFISSWGETEDVSGKPGDWLYMGFTGLDGKQAGSQIMVSPDSQREGASWYTISTEDLPFYYFSPAYLYYKPLELKKGEQIELKYRIDHISGVTNQEKLEHSYKNYKQEN
;
A
#
# COMPACT_ATOMS: atom_id res chain seq x y z
N MET A 1 -52.33 8.37 50.62
CA MET A 1 -51.05 8.26 51.36
C MET A 1 -50.37 6.99 50.85
N ILE A 2 -49.04 6.98 50.70
CA ILE A 2 -48.18 6.05 49.93
C ILE A 2 -47.87 6.59 48.52
N ARG A 3 -46.74 7.30 48.46
CA ARG A 3 -46.04 7.76 47.25
C ARG A 3 -45.13 6.63 46.78
N TYR A 4 -45.21 6.28 45.50
CA TYR A 4 -44.28 5.36 44.84
C TYR A 4 -42.94 6.09 44.62
N LEU A 5 -41.87 5.55 45.19
CA LEU A 5 -40.48 5.95 44.89
C LEU A 5 -40.10 5.30 43.56
N ILE A 6 -39.91 6.10 42.52
CA ILE A 6 -39.30 5.68 41.25
C ILE A 6 -37.79 5.71 41.46
N TYR A 7 -37.14 4.56 41.41
CA TYR A 7 -35.68 4.46 41.36
C TYR A 7 -35.21 4.92 39.98
N PHE A 8 -34.53 6.06 39.92
CA PHE A 8 -33.72 6.45 38.77
C PHE A 8 -32.48 5.55 38.74
N PHE A 9 -32.43 4.63 37.79
CA PHE A 9 -31.19 3.93 37.43
C PHE A 9 -30.35 4.92 36.62
N VAL A 10 -29.35 5.52 37.25
CA VAL A 10 -28.33 6.30 36.56
C VAL A 10 -27.41 5.29 35.87
N CYS A 11 -27.67 4.99 34.60
CA CYS A 11 -26.70 4.35 33.73
C CYS A 11 -25.57 5.35 33.48
N THR A 12 -24.52 5.30 34.31
CA THR A 12 -23.21 5.85 33.95
C THR A 12 -22.67 5.03 32.79
N PHE A 13 -22.81 5.57 31.58
CA PHE A 13 -21.98 5.17 30.45
C PHE A 13 -20.53 5.48 30.81
N PHE A 14 -19.77 4.45 31.17
CA PHE A 14 -18.31 4.53 31.07
C PHE A 14 -17.99 4.43 29.57
N ILE A 15 -17.78 5.57 28.93
CA ILE A 15 -17.04 5.63 27.67
C ILE A 15 -15.64 5.15 28.01
N ASN A 16 -15.28 3.97 27.54
CA ASN A 16 -13.92 3.46 27.63
C ASN A 16 -13.11 4.22 26.56
N PRO A 17 -12.22 5.17 26.92
CA PRO A 17 -11.45 5.89 25.94
C PRO A 17 -10.25 5.01 25.63
N GLN A 18 -10.38 4.12 24.64
CA GLN A 18 -9.19 3.70 23.90
C GLN A 18 -8.92 4.79 22.85
N LEU A 19 -8.57 5.97 23.36
CA LEU A 19 -7.97 7.04 22.58
C LEU A 19 -6.52 6.62 22.36
N TYR A 20 -6.19 6.22 21.14
CA TYR A 20 -4.80 6.31 20.69
C TYR A 20 -4.48 7.80 20.58
N SER A 21 -3.91 8.36 21.65
CA SER A 21 -3.19 9.63 21.53
C SER A 21 -1.92 9.31 20.72
N GLN A 22 -1.83 9.80 19.49
CA GLN A 22 -0.52 9.94 18.88
C GLN A 22 0.27 10.95 19.72
N GLU A 23 1.59 10.75 19.85
CA GLU A 23 2.48 11.83 20.28
C GLU A 23 2.19 13.05 19.38
N PRO A 24 2.05 14.27 19.94
CA PRO A 24 1.68 15.42 19.13
C PRO A 24 2.73 15.67 18.05
N GLY A 25 2.34 15.43 16.79
CA GLY A 25 3.17 15.78 15.64
C GLY A 25 3.42 17.29 15.62
N SER A 26 4.63 17.68 15.21
CA SER A 26 5.07 19.08 15.20
C SER A 26 4.25 20.01 14.31
N ILE A 27 3.50 19.46 13.35
CA ILE A 27 2.66 20.22 12.41
C ILE A 27 1.21 19.87 12.67
N ARG A 28 0.38 20.87 13.00
CA ARG A 28 -1.05 20.71 13.29
C ARG A 28 -1.86 21.00 12.03
N VAL A 29 -2.53 19.97 11.51
CA VAL A 29 -3.31 20.01 10.27
C VAL A 29 -4.80 20.08 10.63
N LEU A 30 -5.54 20.99 10.00
CA LEU A 30 -7.00 20.90 9.97
C LEU A 30 -7.47 20.52 8.58
N ILE A 31 -8.18 19.40 8.49
CA ILE A 31 -8.75 18.88 7.26
C ILE A 31 -10.16 19.42 7.09
N PHE A 32 -10.40 20.16 6.00
CA PHE A 32 -11.77 20.54 5.61
C PHE A 32 -12.43 19.39 4.85
N SER A 33 -13.57 18.94 5.34
CA SER A 33 -14.36 17.82 4.83
C SER A 33 -15.85 18.20 4.87
N GLY A 34 -16.75 17.27 4.54
CA GLY A 34 -18.19 17.44 4.74
C GLY A 34 -19.00 17.79 3.48
N SER A 35 -18.35 18.30 2.43
CA SER A 35 -18.98 18.51 1.12
C SER A 35 -17.95 18.47 0.00
N ASN A 36 -18.19 17.64 -1.01
CA ASN A 36 -17.42 17.55 -2.24
C ASN A 36 -18.25 16.75 -3.25
N ASN A 37 -18.07 17.00 -4.55
CA ASN A 37 -18.69 16.19 -5.61
C ASN A 37 -18.05 14.80 -5.78
N HIS A 38 -16.87 14.57 -5.20
CA HIS A 38 -16.22 13.25 -5.10
C HIS A 38 -16.62 12.55 -3.79
N ASP A 39 -16.25 11.27 -3.62
CA ASP A 39 -16.48 10.52 -2.37
C ASP A 39 -15.56 11.01 -1.24
N TRP A 40 -15.89 12.18 -0.70
CA TRP A 40 -15.10 12.86 0.32
C TRP A 40 -14.96 12.04 1.60
N LYS A 41 -15.88 11.12 1.89
CA LYS A 41 -15.76 10.27 3.08
C LYS A 41 -14.58 9.33 2.91
N GLN A 42 -14.47 8.69 1.75
CA GLN A 42 -13.34 7.81 1.47
C GLN A 42 -12.03 8.58 1.32
N THR A 43 -12.03 9.73 0.64
CA THR A 43 -10.80 10.52 0.47
C THR A 43 -10.35 11.20 1.76
N THR A 44 -11.26 11.66 2.63
CA THR A 44 -10.89 12.13 3.99
C THR A 44 -10.26 11.01 4.81
N ASN A 45 -10.84 9.80 4.80
CA ASN A 45 -10.22 8.65 5.47
C ASN A 45 -8.80 8.34 4.92
N GLN A 46 -8.56 8.54 3.61
CA GLN A 46 -7.21 8.40 3.06
C GLN A 46 -6.27 9.53 3.51
N LEU A 47 -6.72 10.78 3.61
CA LEU A 47 -5.90 11.87 4.15
C LEU A 47 -5.45 11.59 5.58
N GLU A 48 -6.36 11.14 6.45
CA GLU A 48 -6.05 10.76 7.83
C GLU A 48 -4.96 9.69 7.88
N ARG A 49 -5.04 8.70 6.98
CA ARG A 49 -4.02 7.65 6.85
C ARG A 49 -2.70 8.22 6.39
N ILE A 50 -2.68 9.01 5.32
CA ILE A 50 -1.48 9.64 4.78
C ILE A 50 -0.75 10.39 5.89
N PHE A 51 -1.43 11.26 6.64
CA PHE A 51 -0.80 12.02 7.70
C PHE A 51 -0.39 11.18 8.90
N SER A 52 -1.02 10.02 9.14
CA SER A 52 -0.62 9.06 10.18
C SER A 52 0.62 8.22 9.83
N GLU A 53 1.08 8.22 8.58
CA GLU A 53 2.27 7.47 8.14
C GLU A 53 3.56 7.98 8.79
N THR A 54 3.53 9.19 9.33
CA THR A 54 4.66 9.81 9.99
C THR A 54 4.21 10.38 11.32
N ALA A 55 5.11 10.43 12.31
CA ALA A 55 4.85 11.14 13.56
C ALA A 55 4.95 12.68 13.42
N MET A 56 5.05 13.21 12.20
CA MET A 56 5.27 14.64 11.95
C MET A 56 4.00 15.47 12.09
N PHE A 57 2.85 14.88 11.76
CA PHE A 57 1.57 15.57 11.70
C PHE A 57 0.67 15.15 12.85
N SER A 58 -0.01 16.11 13.45
CA SER A 58 -1.28 15.87 14.14
C SER A 58 -2.38 16.43 13.25
N TYR A 59 -3.56 15.80 13.23
CA TYR A 59 -4.65 16.27 12.39
C TYR A 59 -6.01 16.23 13.09
N GLU A 60 -6.86 17.17 12.73
CA GLU A 60 -8.28 17.19 13.07
C GLU A 60 -9.12 17.32 11.79
N VAL A 61 -10.34 16.78 11.81
CA VAL A 61 -11.27 16.86 10.67
C VAL A 61 -12.48 17.69 11.07
N THR A 62 -12.85 18.68 10.26
CA THR A 62 -14.14 19.38 10.36
C THR A 62 -15.01 19.10 9.15
N ASN A 63 -16.26 18.71 9.38
CA ASN A 63 -17.28 18.58 8.34
C ASN A 63 -18.12 19.86 8.16
N LEU A 64 -17.83 20.91 8.93
CA LEU A 64 -18.55 22.19 8.93
C LEU A 64 -17.55 23.36 8.86
N PRO A 65 -16.71 23.42 7.82
CA PRO A 65 -15.67 24.45 7.71
C PRO A 65 -16.23 25.88 7.60
N ASP A 66 -17.49 26.05 7.22
CA ASP A 66 -18.22 27.33 7.19
C ASP A 66 -18.52 27.91 8.58
N THR A 67 -18.36 27.12 9.64
CA THR A 67 -18.59 27.54 11.03
C THR A 67 -17.33 28.01 11.76
N ILE A 68 -16.17 27.92 11.10
CA ILE A 68 -14.86 28.19 11.70
C ILE A 68 -14.68 29.68 12.00
N ARG A 69 -14.01 29.96 13.12
CA ARG A 69 -13.70 31.32 13.59
C ARG A 69 -12.19 31.54 13.57
N SER A 70 -11.78 32.80 13.57
CA SER A 70 -10.35 33.17 13.60
C SER A 70 -9.59 32.51 14.76
N SER A 71 -10.21 32.36 15.94
CA SER A 71 -9.61 31.70 17.10
C SER A 71 -9.34 30.21 16.90
N ASP A 72 -10.14 29.54 16.06
CA ASP A 72 -10.00 28.11 15.82
C ASP A 72 -8.76 27.84 14.97
N PHE A 73 -8.41 28.76 14.06
CA PHE A 73 -7.19 28.67 13.24
C PHE A 73 -5.89 28.81 14.04
N GLU A 74 -5.89 29.41 15.23
CA GLU A 74 -4.68 29.51 16.08
C GLU A 74 -4.16 28.13 16.54
N LEU A 75 -5.02 27.11 16.46
CA LEU A 75 -4.70 25.73 16.82
C LEU A 75 -4.00 24.97 15.69
N PHE A 76 -3.87 25.55 14.49
CA PHE A 76 -3.37 24.85 13.31
C PHE A 76 -2.27 25.64 12.60
N ASP A 77 -1.40 24.91 11.91
CA ASP A 77 -0.30 25.48 11.12
C ASP A 77 -0.64 25.46 9.62
N VAL A 78 -1.48 24.51 9.21
CA VAL A 78 -1.86 24.29 7.81
C VAL A 78 -3.27 23.73 7.71
N ILE A 79 -4.00 24.16 6.68
CA ILE A 79 -5.29 23.59 6.28
C ILE A 79 -5.10 22.72 5.05
N VAL A 80 -5.70 21.52 5.06
CA VAL A 80 -5.80 20.64 3.90
C VAL A 80 -7.26 20.55 3.50
N SER A 81 -7.62 21.09 2.33
CA SER A 81 -8.99 21.08 1.85
C SER A 81 -9.29 19.82 1.05
N ASN A 82 -10.30 19.07 1.50
CA ASN A 82 -11.05 18.08 0.73
C ASN A 82 -12.49 18.58 0.48
N TRP A 83 -12.71 19.89 0.52
CA TRP A 83 -14.03 20.49 0.46
C TRP A 83 -14.24 21.28 -0.82
N ASN A 84 -15.42 21.18 -1.43
CA ASN A 84 -15.89 22.14 -2.42
C ASN A 84 -17.41 22.34 -2.35
N SER A 85 -17.88 23.36 -3.07
CA SER A 85 -19.28 23.78 -3.04
C SER A 85 -20.14 23.14 -4.14
N TRP A 86 -19.61 22.24 -4.98
CA TRP A 86 -20.39 21.71 -6.10
C TRP A 86 -21.58 20.85 -5.64
N PRO A 87 -22.77 20.94 -6.28
CA PRO A 87 -23.11 21.73 -7.47
C PRO A 87 -23.55 23.18 -7.21
N GLU A 88 -23.47 23.65 -5.97
CA GLU A 88 -23.84 25.01 -5.55
C GLU A 88 -22.73 26.01 -5.92
N ASN A 89 -22.67 26.39 -7.20
CA ASN A 89 -21.66 27.35 -7.72
C ASN A 89 -21.75 28.75 -7.08
N ASP A 90 -22.91 29.08 -6.51
CA ASP A 90 -23.22 30.37 -5.91
C ASP A 90 -23.04 30.41 -4.39
N LEU A 91 -22.68 29.28 -3.76
CA LEU A 91 -22.49 29.20 -2.32
C LEU A 91 -21.35 30.15 -1.88
N ARG A 92 -21.60 30.88 -0.79
CA ARG A 92 -20.62 31.68 -0.05
C ARG A 92 -20.73 31.30 1.41
N TRP A 93 -19.59 31.25 2.10
CA TRP A 93 -19.60 31.07 3.54
C TRP A 93 -20.02 32.37 4.22
N PRO A 94 -20.39 32.33 5.52
CA PRO A 94 -20.54 33.56 6.29
C PRO A 94 -19.27 34.41 6.18
N GLN A 95 -19.42 35.72 5.97
CA GLN A 95 -18.30 36.65 5.74
C GLN A 95 -17.18 36.50 6.78
N GLY A 96 -17.53 36.30 8.06
CA GLY A 96 -16.53 36.09 9.12
C GLY A 96 -15.67 34.83 8.93
N ALA A 97 -16.21 33.75 8.39
CA ALA A 97 -15.44 32.54 8.10
C ALA A 97 -14.52 32.72 6.89
N GLU A 98 -14.98 33.44 5.86
CA GLU A 98 -14.17 33.79 4.68
C GLU A 98 -12.99 34.71 5.04
N GLU A 99 -13.24 35.73 5.86
CA GLU A 99 -12.22 36.62 6.41
C GLU A 99 -11.25 35.84 7.29
N ALA A 100 -11.74 34.96 8.17
CA ALA A 100 -10.90 34.14 9.02
C ALA A 100 -9.94 33.24 8.23
N LEU A 101 -10.43 32.55 7.19
CA LEU A 101 -9.56 31.73 6.31
C LEU A 101 -8.53 32.60 5.58
N SER A 102 -8.97 33.72 4.99
CA SER A 102 -8.07 34.61 4.25
C SER A 102 -6.99 35.19 5.15
N ASP A 103 -7.34 35.60 6.36
CA ASP A 103 -6.41 36.17 7.33
C ASP A 103 -5.46 35.13 7.90
N PHE A 104 -5.92 33.90 8.16
CA PHE A 104 -5.04 32.79 8.53
C PHE A 104 -3.92 32.60 7.51
N ILE A 105 -4.28 32.49 6.22
CA ILE A 105 -3.31 32.31 5.14
C ILE A 105 -2.40 33.54 5.02
N LYS A 106 -2.97 34.75 4.92
CA LYS A 106 -2.18 36.00 4.81
C LYS A 106 -1.15 36.16 5.92
N ASN A 107 -1.47 35.67 7.13
CA ASN A 107 -0.62 35.82 8.31
C ASN A 107 0.42 34.70 8.47
N GLY A 108 0.44 33.69 7.60
CA GLY A 108 1.50 32.67 7.56
C GLY A 108 1.00 31.23 7.60
N GLY A 109 -0.31 31.01 7.77
CA GLY A 109 -0.90 29.69 7.70
C GLY A 109 -0.77 29.06 6.32
N GLY A 110 -0.50 27.75 6.28
CA GLY A 110 -0.43 26.98 5.04
C GLY A 110 -1.82 26.65 4.49
N PHE A 111 -1.95 26.58 3.16
CA PHE A 111 -3.18 26.09 2.51
C PHE A 111 -2.85 25.03 1.46
N VAL A 112 -3.40 23.84 1.62
CA VAL A 112 -3.19 22.70 0.73
C VAL A 112 -4.51 22.34 0.09
N THR A 113 -4.52 22.24 -1.24
CA THR A 113 -5.68 21.76 -2.01
C THR A 113 -5.23 20.64 -2.94
N PHE A 114 -6.14 19.72 -3.24
CA PHE A 114 -5.94 18.69 -4.25
C PHE A 114 -7.21 18.49 -5.07
N HIS A 115 -7.04 18.12 -6.34
CA HIS A 115 -8.13 17.86 -7.28
C HIS A 115 -9.26 18.91 -7.16
N ALA A 116 -10.50 18.45 -6.99
CA ALA A 116 -11.71 19.27 -6.93
C ALA A 116 -11.81 20.23 -5.72
N SER A 117 -10.97 20.12 -4.69
CA SER A 117 -11.03 21.02 -3.53
C SER A 117 -10.63 22.47 -3.84
N SER A 118 -9.96 22.68 -4.97
CA SER A 118 -9.64 24.01 -5.51
C SER A 118 -10.81 24.65 -6.27
N SER A 119 -11.78 23.84 -6.69
CA SER A 119 -12.96 24.22 -7.48
C SER A 119 -14.14 24.63 -6.59
N ALA A 120 -13.95 25.66 -5.79
CA ALA A 120 -14.94 26.19 -4.86
C ALA A 120 -15.13 27.71 -4.99
N PHE A 121 -16.27 28.21 -4.54
CA PHE A 121 -16.54 29.64 -4.37
C PHE A 121 -16.27 30.52 -5.60
N TYR A 122 -16.85 30.18 -6.76
CA TYR A 122 -16.66 30.94 -8.01
C TYR A 122 -16.99 32.44 -7.89
N LYS A 123 -17.84 32.82 -6.93
CA LYS A 123 -18.22 34.21 -6.62
C LYS A 123 -17.38 34.86 -5.51
N TRP A 124 -16.27 34.26 -5.08
CA TRP A 124 -15.32 34.82 -4.10
C TRP A 124 -13.97 35.12 -4.78
N PRO A 125 -13.78 36.33 -5.34
CA PRO A 125 -12.57 36.65 -6.11
C PRO A 125 -11.28 36.56 -5.31
N GLU A 126 -11.35 36.67 -3.98
CA GLU A 126 -10.18 36.52 -3.12
C GLU A 126 -9.76 35.07 -2.96
N PHE A 127 -10.70 34.11 -2.91
CA PHE A 127 -10.39 32.67 -2.91
C PHE A 127 -9.53 32.28 -4.10
N LYS A 128 -9.89 32.77 -5.30
CA LYS A 128 -9.11 32.56 -6.52
C LYS A 128 -7.66 33.05 -6.42
N LYS A 129 -7.33 34.00 -5.54
CA LYS A 129 -5.94 34.47 -5.39
C LYS A 129 -5.05 33.44 -4.70
N PHE A 130 -5.63 32.59 -3.86
CA PHE A 130 -4.92 31.55 -3.11
C PHE A 130 -5.29 30.12 -3.52
N THR A 131 -5.92 29.96 -4.69
CA THR A 131 -6.08 28.67 -5.38
C THR A 131 -5.56 28.75 -6.81
N THR A 132 -4.99 27.64 -7.31
CA THR A 132 -4.21 27.64 -8.56
C THR A 132 -4.97 27.19 -9.78
N ALA A 133 -5.90 26.26 -9.58
CA ALA A 133 -6.66 25.61 -10.62
C ALA A 133 -8.12 25.71 -10.22
N ALA A 134 -8.99 26.04 -11.15
CA ALA A 134 -10.43 25.92 -10.93
C ALA A 134 -11.05 25.19 -12.11
N TRP A 135 -11.98 24.30 -11.82
CA TRP A 135 -12.85 23.73 -12.82
C TRP A 135 -13.76 24.82 -13.38
N VAL A 136 -13.56 25.20 -14.64
CA VAL A 136 -14.44 26.17 -15.30
C VAL A 136 -15.37 25.41 -16.23
N MET A 137 -16.68 25.49 -15.95
CA MET A 137 -17.70 24.89 -16.80
C MET A 137 -17.49 25.28 -18.27
N ASP A 138 -17.64 24.30 -19.16
CA ASP A 138 -17.48 24.41 -20.62
C ASP A 138 -16.05 24.71 -21.12
N ILE A 139 -15.06 24.88 -20.22
CA ILE A 139 -13.64 25.06 -20.57
C ILE A 139 -12.82 23.87 -20.10
N THR A 140 -12.91 23.57 -18.80
CA THR A 140 -12.23 22.44 -18.19
C THR A 140 -13.00 21.16 -18.51
N GLY A 141 -12.26 20.12 -18.86
CA GLY A 141 -12.81 18.78 -19.09
C GLY A 141 -11.88 17.71 -18.51
N HIS A 142 -12.32 16.46 -18.53
CA HIS A 142 -11.47 15.32 -18.22
C HIS A 142 -11.78 14.16 -19.18
N GLY A 143 -10.89 13.18 -19.23
CA GLY A 143 -11.12 11.87 -19.86
C GLY A 143 -11.63 10.84 -18.85
N GLU A 144 -11.61 9.56 -19.23
CA GLU A 144 -11.76 8.46 -18.28
C GLU A 144 -10.52 8.37 -17.38
N ILE A 145 -10.67 7.75 -16.20
CA ILE A 145 -9.55 7.43 -15.32
C ILE A 145 -8.55 6.57 -16.11
N SER A 146 -7.31 7.04 -16.21
CA SER A 146 -6.30 6.48 -17.11
C SER A 146 -4.93 6.45 -16.46
N ALA A 147 -4.00 5.67 -17.02
CA ALA A 147 -2.60 5.73 -16.62
C ALA A 147 -1.99 7.08 -17.05
N THR A 148 -1.63 7.88 -16.07
CA THR A 148 -1.08 9.23 -16.19
C THR A 148 0.38 9.24 -15.76
N ARG A 149 1.25 9.81 -16.58
CA ARG A 149 2.63 10.12 -16.22
C ARG A 149 2.67 11.47 -15.54
N VAL A 150 3.21 11.54 -14.33
CA VAL A 150 3.55 12.77 -13.64
C VAL A 150 5.04 13.04 -13.86
N SER A 151 5.34 14.17 -14.49
CA SER A 151 6.69 14.60 -14.84
C SER A 151 7.15 15.72 -13.91
N ILE A 152 8.29 15.54 -13.25
CA ILE A 152 8.86 16.56 -12.36
C ILE A 152 9.63 17.57 -13.21
N GLN A 153 9.17 18.82 -13.23
CA GLN A 153 9.73 19.90 -14.06
C GLN A 153 10.69 20.80 -13.28
N ASN A 154 10.55 20.88 -11.96
CA ASN A 154 11.42 21.63 -11.08
C ASN A 154 11.93 20.71 -9.97
N ASP A 155 13.17 20.25 -10.09
CA ASP A 155 13.86 19.42 -9.10
C ASP A 155 14.70 20.24 -8.10
N GLU A 156 14.61 21.58 -8.14
CA GLU A 156 15.27 22.47 -7.17
C GLU A 156 14.36 22.76 -5.97
N HIS A 157 13.04 22.80 -6.17
CA HIS A 157 12.08 23.08 -5.12
C HIS A 157 12.06 21.96 -4.06
N VAL A 158 12.07 22.32 -2.77
CA VAL A 158 12.22 21.35 -1.67
C VAL A 158 11.15 20.24 -1.64
N ILE A 159 9.96 20.50 -2.18
CA ILE A 159 8.89 19.49 -2.34
C ILE A 159 9.31 18.38 -3.31
N THR A 160 9.94 18.72 -4.43
CA THR A 160 10.20 17.81 -5.55
C THR A 160 11.69 17.48 -5.73
N LYS A 161 12.57 18.09 -4.93
CA LYS A 161 14.02 17.89 -5.01
C LYS A 161 14.43 16.44 -4.78
N GLY A 162 15.00 15.82 -5.81
CA GLY A 162 15.41 14.41 -5.81
C GLY A 162 14.29 13.44 -6.22
N MET A 163 13.12 13.95 -6.60
CA MET A 163 11.96 13.15 -7.02
C MET A 163 12.04 12.87 -8.51
N ALA A 164 11.90 11.61 -8.88
CA ALA A 164 11.74 11.16 -10.25
C ALA A 164 10.29 11.26 -10.70
N ASP A 165 10.12 11.22 -12.03
CA ASP A 165 8.83 10.95 -12.64
C ASP A 165 8.24 9.63 -12.11
N PHE A 166 6.91 9.61 -12.07
CA PHE A 166 6.14 8.45 -11.66
C PHE A 166 4.82 8.36 -12.44
N PHE A 167 4.20 7.18 -12.38
CA PHE A 167 2.90 6.93 -12.95
C PHE A 167 1.85 6.75 -11.87
N ILE A 168 0.64 7.18 -12.19
CA ILE A 168 -0.56 7.09 -11.37
C ILE A 168 -1.74 6.77 -12.27
N GLN A 169 -2.79 6.14 -11.74
CA GLN A 169 -4.05 6.00 -12.47
C GLN A 169 -5.10 6.88 -11.80
N ASP A 170 -5.52 7.93 -12.53
CA ASP A 170 -6.26 9.08 -12.02
C ASP A 170 -7.14 9.70 -13.13
N GLU A 171 -8.07 10.58 -12.74
CA GLU A 171 -8.80 11.45 -13.65
C GLU A 171 -8.01 12.74 -13.91
N LEU A 172 -7.45 12.88 -15.11
CA LEU A 172 -6.68 14.07 -15.48
C LEU A 172 -7.59 15.20 -16.00
N TRP A 173 -7.56 16.34 -15.32
CA TRP A 173 -8.18 17.58 -15.81
C TRP A 173 -7.39 18.16 -16.98
N VAL A 174 -8.12 18.66 -17.97
CA VAL A 174 -7.60 19.26 -19.20
C VAL A 174 -8.11 20.70 -19.30
N ASN A 175 -7.22 21.64 -19.59
CA ASN A 175 -7.54 23.07 -19.68
C ASN A 175 -8.17 23.63 -18.39
N ALA A 176 -7.63 23.24 -17.22
CA ALA A 176 -8.01 23.86 -15.96
C ALA A 176 -7.64 25.36 -15.98
N GLU A 177 -8.46 26.22 -15.37
CA GLU A 177 -8.12 27.64 -15.26
C GLU A 177 -6.93 27.80 -14.33
N GLU A 178 -5.79 28.28 -14.85
CA GLU A 178 -4.58 28.49 -14.05
C GLU A 178 -4.46 29.93 -13.55
N ASN A 179 -4.15 30.09 -12.27
CA ASN A 179 -3.75 31.37 -11.69
C ASN A 179 -2.26 31.61 -11.93
N THR A 180 -1.93 32.67 -12.68
CA THR A 180 -0.55 33.01 -13.10
C THR A 180 0.42 33.33 -11.97
N ASN A 181 -0.05 33.45 -10.73
CA ASN A 181 0.82 33.63 -9.56
C ASN A 181 1.49 32.32 -9.11
N PHE A 182 1.03 31.17 -9.58
CA PHE A 182 1.59 29.88 -9.20
C PHE A 182 2.82 29.50 -10.01
N LYS A 183 3.75 28.84 -9.34
CA LYS A 183 4.91 28.20 -9.93
C LYS A 183 4.61 26.72 -10.11
N ILE A 184 4.81 26.23 -11.32
CA ILE A 184 4.63 24.83 -11.66
C ILE A 184 5.89 24.07 -11.25
N LEU A 185 5.72 23.00 -10.48
CA LEU A 185 6.77 22.06 -10.07
C LEU A 185 6.76 20.78 -10.90
N GLY A 186 5.61 20.42 -11.49
CA GLY A 186 5.46 19.24 -12.33
C GLY A 186 4.20 19.26 -13.17
N THR A 187 4.20 18.49 -14.25
CA THR A 187 3.07 18.31 -15.19
C THR A 187 2.54 16.89 -15.14
N ALA A 188 1.36 16.67 -15.69
CA ALA A 188 0.76 15.36 -15.87
C ALA A 188 0.27 15.19 -17.31
N THR A 189 0.47 14.00 -17.87
CA THR A 189 0.02 13.62 -19.21
C THR A 189 -0.58 12.23 -19.19
N ASN A 190 -1.70 12.04 -19.87
CA ASN A 190 -2.23 10.70 -20.09
C ASN A 190 -1.36 9.94 -21.09
N ASN A 191 -0.93 8.75 -20.69
CA ASN A 191 -0.06 7.89 -21.48
C ASN A 191 -0.85 7.07 -22.52
N ASP A 192 -2.17 6.93 -22.31
CA ASP A 192 -3.08 6.41 -23.33
C ASP A 192 -3.38 7.50 -24.37
N LEU A 193 -2.87 7.31 -25.60
CA LEU A 193 -3.09 8.25 -26.71
C LEU A 193 -4.55 8.35 -27.16
N ALA A 194 -5.40 7.39 -26.77
CA ALA A 194 -6.84 7.45 -27.01
C ALA A 194 -7.59 8.26 -25.93
N ALA A 195 -6.95 8.51 -24.78
CA ALA A 195 -7.52 9.33 -23.71
C ALA A 195 -7.41 10.83 -24.02
N ARG A 196 -8.22 11.64 -23.34
CA ARG A 196 -8.03 13.11 -23.31
C ARG A 196 -6.84 13.47 -22.43
N GLY A 197 -6.23 14.64 -22.62
CA GLY A 197 -5.12 15.08 -21.75
C GLY A 197 -3.77 14.46 -22.09
N THR A 198 -3.53 14.16 -23.37
CA THR A 198 -2.24 13.69 -23.90
C THR A 198 -1.22 14.83 -24.06
N GLU A 199 -1.62 16.07 -23.78
CA GLU A 199 -0.77 17.25 -23.66
C GLU A 199 -0.47 17.55 -22.19
N ASP A 200 0.68 18.16 -21.89
CA ASP A 200 1.10 18.51 -20.53
C ASP A 200 0.05 19.41 -19.84
N GLN A 201 -0.46 18.93 -18.71
CA GLN A 201 -1.31 19.71 -17.80
C GLN A 201 -0.50 20.05 -16.55
N SER A 202 -0.55 21.29 -16.06
CA SER A 202 0.09 21.65 -14.79
C SER A 202 -0.49 20.81 -13.67
N ALA A 203 0.36 20.06 -12.95
CA ALA A 203 -0.12 19.07 -12.00
C ALA A 203 0.31 19.33 -10.57
N ILE A 204 1.47 19.92 -10.35
CA ILE A 204 2.03 20.19 -9.03
C ILE A 204 2.40 21.66 -9.00
N MET A 205 1.82 22.44 -8.09
CA MET A 205 1.90 23.90 -8.11
C MET A 205 2.05 24.47 -6.71
N VAL A 206 2.77 25.59 -6.62
CA VAL A 206 2.94 26.35 -5.38
C VAL A 206 2.77 27.85 -5.60
N SER A 207 2.30 28.57 -4.59
CA SER A 207 2.31 30.03 -4.57
C SER A 207 2.36 30.57 -3.14
N ASP A 208 2.43 31.90 -3.03
CA ASP A 208 2.35 32.61 -1.77
C ASP A 208 1.10 33.52 -1.75
N TYR A 209 0.47 33.64 -0.59
CA TYR A 209 -0.58 34.63 -0.35
C TYR A 209 -0.35 35.33 0.99
N GLY A 210 0.06 36.61 0.92
CA GLY A 210 0.61 37.29 2.09
C GLY A 210 1.90 36.60 2.56
N LYS A 211 1.89 36.05 3.77
CA LYS A 211 3.00 35.24 4.33
C LYS A 211 2.73 33.73 4.25
N GLY A 212 1.52 33.32 3.88
CA GLY A 212 1.13 31.93 3.79
C GLY A 212 1.62 31.28 2.50
N ARG A 213 1.89 29.98 2.60
CA ARG A 213 2.35 29.15 1.49
C ARG A 213 1.24 28.23 1.04
N ILE A 214 1.05 28.13 -0.27
CA ILE A 214 -0.02 27.38 -0.87
C ILE A 214 0.56 26.26 -1.71
N PHE A 215 0.13 25.03 -1.46
CA PHE A 215 0.44 23.88 -2.29
C PHE A 215 -0.83 23.35 -2.93
N HIS A 216 -0.74 23.00 -4.21
CA HIS A 216 -1.83 22.36 -4.92
C HIS A 216 -1.34 21.25 -5.85
N THR A 217 -2.13 20.18 -5.92
CA THR A 217 -2.01 19.16 -6.97
C THR A 217 -3.34 18.89 -7.65
N ILE A 218 -3.39 18.75 -8.98
CA ILE A 218 -4.64 18.37 -9.67
C ILE A 218 -4.98 16.89 -9.47
N LEU A 219 -4.03 16.11 -8.96
CA LEU A 219 -4.18 14.68 -8.74
C LEU A 219 -5.08 14.38 -7.54
N GLY A 220 -5.56 13.14 -7.44
CA GLY A 220 -6.27 12.64 -6.26
C GLY A 220 -7.79 12.56 -6.40
N HIS A 221 -8.28 12.08 -7.55
CA HIS A 221 -9.72 11.97 -7.82
C HIS A 221 -10.49 11.13 -6.79
N ASP A 222 -9.90 10.00 -6.36
CA ASP A 222 -10.56 9.04 -5.47
C ASP A 222 -9.58 8.36 -4.49
N ALA A 223 -10.13 7.53 -3.61
CA ALA A 223 -9.34 6.80 -2.61
C ALA A 223 -8.33 5.81 -3.21
N ARG A 224 -8.54 5.34 -4.44
CA ARG A 224 -7.57 4.50 -5.16
C ARG A 224 -6.34 5.32 -5.52
N THR A 225 -6.56 6.44 -6.19
CA THR A 225 -5.53 7.38 -6.60
C THR A 225 -4.72 7.85 -5.40
N MET A 226 -5.39 8.16 -4.29
CA MET A 226 -4.74 8.61 -3.07
C MET A 226 -3.84 7.56 -2.38
N ARG A 227 -3.97 6.27 -2.73
CA ARG A 227 -3.03 5.23 -2.25
C ARG A 227 -1.70 5.24 -2.99
N ASN A 228 -1.63 5.86 -4.17
CA ASN A 228 -0.41 5.95 -4.95
C ASN A 228 0.70 6.68 -4.17
N ARG A 229 1.86 6.04 -4.07
CA ARG A 229 3.01 6.54 -3.32
C ARG A 229 3.49 7.90 -3.79
N GLY A 230 3.41 8.19 -5.10
CA GLY A 230 3.74 9.51 -5.65
C GLY A 230 2.81 10.59 -5.12
N PHE A 231 1.49 10.37 -5.16
CA PHE A 231 0.51 11.28 -4.58
C PHE A 231 0.72 11.48 -3.07
N ARG A 232 0.88 10.38 -2.32
CA ARG A 232 1.12 10.42 -0.87
C ARG A 232 2.35 11.22 -0.51
N THR A 233 3.45 11.00 -1.23
CA THR A 233 4.72 11.74 -1.06
C THR A 233 4.53 13.23 -1.31
N LEU A 234 3.78 13.61 -2.37
CA LEU A 234 3.48 15.01 -2.66
C LEU A 234 2.60 15.65 -1.59
N MET A 235 1.57 14.97 -1.09
CA MET A 235 0.72 15.48 -0.02
C MET A 235 1.49 15.70 1.26
N LEU A 236 2.32 14.73 1.66
CA LEU A 236 3.16 14.81 2.84
C LEU A 236 4.16 15.96 2.76
N ARG A 237 4.98 16.01 1.69
CA ARG A 237 6.01 17.04 1.51
C ARG A 237 5.41 18.42 1.23
N GLY A 238 4.33 18.49 0.47
CA GLY A 238 3.61 19.71 0.17
C GLY A 238 2.96 20.33 1.40
N THR A 239 2.38 19.51 2.28
CA THR A 239 1.80 19.96 3.56
C THR A 239 2.87 20.44 4.53
N GLU A 240 3.99 19.71 4.65
CA GLU A 240 5.13 20.13 5.47
C GLU A 240 5.67 21.50 5.01
N TRP A 241 5.89 21.65 3.71
CA TRP A 241 6.36 22.90 3.12
C TRP A 241 5.34 24.03 3.33
N ALA A 242 4.04 23.78 3.12
CA ALA A 242 3.01 24.79 3.36
C ALA A 242 3.04 25.27 4.82
N ALA A 243 3.18 24.35 5.78
CA ALA A 243 3.21 24.67 7.20
C ALA A 243 4.44 25.45 7.64
N ASN A 244 5.66 25.08 7.21
CA ASN A 244 6.90 25.65 7.77
C ASN A 244 7.95 26.14 6.76
N GLY A 245 7.76 25.90 5.46
CA GLY A 245 8.66 26.35 4.38
C GLY A 245 9.85 25.43 4.11
N SER A 246 9.92 24.29 4.79
CA SER A 246 10.97 23.27 4.63
C SER A 246 10.37 21.89 4.41
N VAL A 247 11.20 20.95 3.95
CA VAL A 247 10.82 19.54 3.80
C VAL A 247 11.94 18.68 4.36
N THR A 248 11.61 17.83 5.32
CA THR A 248 12.53 16.89 5.98
C THR A 248 12.16 15.45 5.73
N GLN A 249 10.95 15.19 5.24
CA GLN A 249 10.53 13.85 4.85
C GLN A 249 11.43 13.33 3.71
N PRO A 250 11.80 12.05 3.70
CA PRO A 250 12.58 11.46 2.62
C PRO A 250 11.71 11.28 1.37
N ILE A 251 12.36 11.08 0.22
CA ILE A 251 11.70 10.56 -0.98
C ILE A 251 11.81 9.03 -0.92
N PRO A 252 10.68 8.29 -1.02
CA PRO A 252 10.72 6.83 -1.10
C PRO A 252 11.63 6.38 -2.26
N GLN A 253 12.39 5.31 -2.08
CA GLN A 253 13.36 4.82 -3.07
C GLN A 253 12.74 4.65 -4.48
N GLU A 254 11.50 4.20 -4.56
CA GLU A 254 10.79 3.99 -5.83
C GLU A 254 10.60 5.30 -6.64
N LEU A 255 10.59 6.43 -5.93
CA LEU A 255 10.40 7.78 -6.45
C LEU A 255 11.70 8.59 -6.50
N GLN A 256 12.85 8.02 -6.14
CA GLN A 256 14.13 8.71 -6.27
C GLN A 256 14.60 8.70 -7.73
N ILE A 257 15.32 9.75 -8.12
CA ILE A 257 16.03 9.78 -9.41
C ILE A 257 16.96 8.55 -9.48
N PRO A 258 16.87 7.73 -10.55
CA PRO A 258 17.74 6.57 -10.71
C PRO A 258 19.21 6.98 -10.59
N ASP A 259 19.96 6.24 -9.81
CA ASP A 259 21.39 6.43 -9.65
C ASP A 259 22.11 5.27 -10.34
N ASP A 260 22.68 5.53 -11.52
CA ASP A 260 23.40 4.56 -12.35
C ASP A 260 24.85 4.35 -11.87
N SER A 261 25.23 4.86 -10.69
CA SER A 261 26.55 4.58 -10.12
C SER A 261 26.72 3.10 -9.74
N ASP A 262 27.95 2.61 -9.88
CA ASP A 262 28.37 1.29 -9.39
C ASP A 262 28.42 1.28 -7.86
N LYS A 263 27.25 1.30 -7.22
CA LYS A 263 27.13 1.14 -5.77
C LYS A 263 27.38 -0.31 -5.38
N GLU A 264 28.10 -0.48 -4.28
CA GLU A 264 28.40 -1.79 -3.72
C GLU A 264 27.17 -2.39 -3.01
N PHE A 265 27.08 -3.72 -3.04
CA PHE A 265 26.11 -4.46 -2.25
C PHE A 265 26.58 -4.57 -0.79
N SER A 266 25.64 -4.53 0.15
CA SER A 266 25.92 -4.69 1.57
C SER A 266 24.81 -5.43 2.31
N TRP A 267 25.20 -6.19 3.32
CA TRP A 267 24.28 -6.89 4.22
C TRP A 267 23.92 -5.98 5.40
N VAL A 268 22.64 -5.96 5.76
CA VAL A 268 22.16 -5.34 6.99
C VAL A 268 21.39 -6.40 7.78
N GLU A 269 21.79 -6.63 9.02
CA GLU A 269 21.14 -7.55 9.96
C GLU A 269 20.78 -6.79 11.24
N THR A 270 19.58 -7.03 11.75
CA THR A 270 19.08 -6.57 13.04
C THR A 270 18.50 -7.77 13.80
N ASP A 271 18.14 -7.58 15.07
CA ASP A 271 17.48 -8.61 15.89
C ASP A 271 16.11 -9.09 15.32
N SER A 272 15.60 -8.39 14.30
CA SER A 272 14.28 -8.60 13.71
C SER A 272 14.29 -8.74 12.18
N SER A 273 15.43 -8.55 11.52
CA SER A 273 15.50 -8.59 10.06
C SER A 273 16.88 -8.86 9.47
N PHE A 274 16.87 -9.37 8.23
CA PHE A 274 18.04 -9.61 7.41
C PHE A 274 17.79 -9.10 5.99
N ALA A 275 18.66 -8.26 5.47
CA ALA A 275 18.42 -7.52 4.24
C ALA A 275 19.67 -7.35 3.39
N LEU A 276 19.43 -7.22 2.08
CA LEU A 276 20.44 -6.88 1.08
C LEU A 276 20.16 -5.47 0.53
N TYR A 277 21.20 -4.64 0.55
CA TYR A 277 21.18 -3.27 0.02
C TYR A 277 22.18 -3.13 -1.13
N LYS A 278 21.90 -2.23 -2.07
CA LYS A 278 22.83 -1.68 -3.06
C LYS A 278 23.01 -0.19 -2.77
N GLY A 279 24.13 0.18 -2.15
CA GLY A 279 24.27 1.50 -1.52
C GLY A 279 23.20 1.73 -0.43
N GLU A 280 22.41 2.79 -0.57
CA GLU A 280 21.30 3.11 0.36
C GLU A 280 19.97 2.43 -0.05
N HIS A 281 19.94 1.77 -1.20
CA HIS A 281 18.73 1.20 -1.77
C HIS A 281 18.55 -0.25 -1.35
N ILE A 282 17.39 -0.58 -0.78
CA ILE A 282 17.07 -1.94 -0.41
C ILE A 282 16.70 -2.76 -1.66
N ILE A 283 17.22 -3.97 -1.75
CA ILE A 283 16.84 -4.96 -2.78
C ILE A 283 15.77 -5.87 -2.21
N TRP A 284 16.01 -6.44 -1.02
CA TRP A 284 15.01 -7.20 -0.30
C TRP A 284 15.30 -7.19 1.19
N LYS A 285 14.26 -7.42 2.00
CA LYS A 285 14.37 -7.60 3.46
C LYS A 285 13.49 -8.75 3.91
N TYR A 286 14.10 -9.69 4.61
CA TYR A 286 13.43 -10.73 5.38
C TYR A 286 13.20 -10.23 6.80
N ASN A 287 11.95 -10.24 7.26
CA ASN A 287 11.53 -9.83 8.60
C ASN A 287 11.08 -11.08 9.34
N PHE A 288 11.46 -11.26 10.62
CA PHE A 288 11.18 -12.52 11.34
C PHE A 288 10.84 -12.35 12.83
N ASN A 289 11.22 -11.25 13.49
CA ASN A 289 10.81 -10.94 14.88
C ASN A 289 10.18 -9.55 14.98
N GLU A 290 9.25 -9.24 14.08
CA GLU A 290 8.54 -7.96 14.05
C GLU A 290 7.13 -8.08 14.64
N LEU A 291 6.45 -6.94 14.78
CA LEU A 291 5.13 -6.85 15.42
C LEU A 291 4.07 -7.79 14.80
N HIS A 292 4.24 -8.20 13.54
CA HIS A 292 3.31 -9.07 12.80
C HIS A 292 3.36 -10.54 13.21
N GLY A 293 4.35 -10.94 14.02
CA GLY A 293 4.45 -12.27 14.64
C GLY A 293 4.67 -13.44 13.66
N LYS A 294 5.09 -13.15 12.43
CA LYS A 294 5.32 -14.13 11.36
C LYS A 294 6.50 -13.67 10.50
N PRO A 295 7.29 -14.59 9.93
CA PRO A 295 8.38 -14.22 9.04
C PRO A 295 7.93 -14.02 7.58
N PHE A 296 8.45 -13.00 6.92
CA PHE A 296 8.07 -12.59 5.55
C PHE A 296 9.12 -11.73 4.85
N PHE A 297 9.07 -11.66 3.52
CA PHE A 297 9.82 -10.68 2.74
C PHE A 297 9.00 -9.41 2.49
N HIS A 298 9.54 -8.27 2.92
CA HIS A 298 9.10 -6.94 2.52
C HIS A 298 10.13 -5.88 2.97
N PRO A 299 10.49 -4.91 2.11
CA PRO A 299 10.17 -4.86 0.68
C PRO A 299 10.93 -5.93 -0.13
N VAL A 300 10.47 -6.20 -1.35
CA VAL A 300 11.23 -6.88 -2.42
C VAL A 300 11.18 -5.98 -3.64
N VAL A 301 12.33 -5.50 -4.11
CA VAL A 301 12.45 -4.44 -5.12
C VAL A 301 13.12 -4.99 -6.37
N VAL A 302 12.47 -4.82 -7.52
CA VAL A 302 13.05 -5.07 -8.84
C VAL A 302 12.96 -3.80 -9.69
N GLY A 303 14.06 -3.40 -10.30
CA GLY A 303 14.21 -2.06 -10.88
C GLY A 303 13.95 -0.97 -9.83
N ARG A 304 12.92 -0.15 -10.05
CA ARG A 304 12.43 0.86 -9.10
C ARG A 304 11.13 0.45 -8.40
N ASN A 305 10.68 -0.78 -8.59
CA ASN A 305 9.37 -1.23 -8.15
C ASN A 305 9.50 -2.15 -6.94
N ASN A 306 9.07 -1.68 -5.77
CA ASN A 306 8.77 -2.56 -4.66
C ASN A 306 7.53 -3.38 -4.98
N LEU A 307 7.73 -4.67 -5.22
CA LEU A 307 6.70 -5.60 -5.62
C LEU A 307 5.69 -5.86 -4.51
N THR A 308 6.11 -5.82 -3.25
CA THR A 308 5.34 -6.33 -2.11
C THR A 308 4.58 -5.24 -1.36
N CYS A 309 3.41 -5.58 -0.83
CA CYS A 309 2.62 -4.73 0.08
C CYS A 309 2.48 -5.39 1.45
N ILE A 310 2.79 -4.64 2.50
CA ILE A 310 2.66 -5.07 3.90
C ILE A 310 1.46 -4.41 4.55
N SER A 311 0.69 -5.20 5.29
CA SER A 311 -0.41 -4.80 6.16
C SER A 311 -1.35 -3.76 5.53
N PRO A 312 -1.89 -4.01 4.31
CA PRO A 312 -2.85 -3.09 3.70
C PRO A 312 -4.12 -2.98 4.55
N ASP A 313 -4.85 -1.89 4.36
CA ASP A 313 -6.01 -1.54 5.17
C ASP A 313 -7.19 -2.52 5.06
N ASP A 314 -7.32 -3.18 3.92
CA ASP A 314 -8.33 -4.19 3.66
C ASP A 314 -7.99 -5.53 4.33
N HIS A 315 -6.69 -5.84 4.46
CA HIS A 315 -6.18 -7.12 4.96
C HIS A 315 -4.87 -6.92 5.76
N PRO A 316 -4.93 -6.43 7.01
CA PRO A 316 -3.74 -6.05 7.78
C PRO A 316 -2.78 -7.22 8.05
N TRP A 317 -3.26 -8.46 7.96
CA TRP A 317 -2.44 -9.66 8.10
C TRP A 317 -1.67 -10.05 6.83
N HIS A 318 -1.83 -9.39 5.67
CA HIS A 318 -1.04 -9.69 4.46
C HIS A 318 0.37 -9.07 4.55
N LEU A 319 1.44 -9.86 4.41
CA LEU A 319 2.81 -9.44 4.79
C LEU A 319 3.80 -9.39 3.63
N GLY A 320 3.41 -8.91 2.45
CA GLY A 320 4.29 -8.88 1.29
C GLY A 320 4.44 -10.26 0.66
N GLN A 321 5.54 -10.98 0.92
CA GLN A 321 5.71 -12.38 0.53
C GLN A 321 5.94 -13.27 1.75
N TRP A 322 5.11 -14.28 1.94
CA TRP A 322 5.13 -15.10 3.14
C TRP A 322 4.62 -16.52 2.86
N PHE A 323 4.85 -17.44 3.79
CA PHE A 323 4.14 -18.71 3.83
C PHE A 323 3.20 -18.73 5.04
N THR A 324 2.01 -19.29 4.90
CA THR A 324 1.11 -19.49 6.05
C THR A 324 0.30 -20.78 5.94
N TRP A 325 -0.01 -21.36 7.10
CA TRP A 325 -1.18 -22.21 7.30
C TRP A 325 -2.30 -21.35 7.89
N LYS A 326 -3.55 -21.50 7.44
CA LYS A 326 -4.66 -20.75 8.03
C LYS A 326 -5.10 -21.34 9.36
N PHE A 327 -5.50 -22.62 9.35
CA PHE A 327 -5.90 -23.32 10.55
C PHE A 327 -5.04 -24.55 10.79
N ILE A 328 -4.67 -24.76 12.05
CA ILE A 328 -4.05 -26.00 12.53
C ILE A 328 -4.86 -26.47 13.74
N ASN A 329 -5.48 -27.65 13.65
CA ASN A 329 -6.37 -28.19 14.69
C ASN A 329 -7.49 -27.20 15.09
N GLY A 330 -8.03 -26.47 14.12
CA GLY A 330 -9.12 -25.50 14.32
C GLY A 330 -8.71 -24.14 14.89
N VAL A 331 -7.42 -23.93 15.21
CA VAL A 331 -6.89 -22.65 15.71
C VAL A 331 -6.41 -21.78 14.54
N ASN A 332 -6.76 -20.50 14.52
CA ASN A 332 -6.36 -19.57 13.45
C ASN A 332 -4.92 -19.07 13.62
N TYR A 333 -4.05 -19.33 12.64
CA TYR A 333 -2.65 -18.87 12.61
C TYR A 333 -2.42 -17.72 11.64
N TRP A 334 -3.44 -17.22 10.94
CA TRP A 334 -3.26 -16.25 9.86
C TRP A 334 -3.81 -14.87 10.20
N GLU A 335 -5.12 -14.79 10.43
CA GLU A 335 -5.82 -13.54 10.67
C GLU A 335 -5.52 -13.00 12.07
N TYR A 336 -5.57 -11.68 12.22
CA TYR A 336 -5.37 -11.03 13.50
C TYR A 336 -6.64 -10.96 14.33
N GLN A 337 -6.48 -10.93 15.64
CA GLN A 337 -7.58 -10.80 16.60
C GLN A 337 -7.66 -9.42 17.22
N ASN A 338 -8.89 -8.94 17.45
CA ASN A 338 -9.19 -7.81 18.34
C ASN A 338 -8.39 -6.53 18.06
N GLY A 339 -8.05 -6.26 16.79
CA GLY A 339 -7.25 -5.08 16.41
C GLY A 339 -5.80 -5.13 16.89
N THR A 340 -5.30 -6.30 17.30
CA THR A 340 -3.89 -6.56 17.58
C THR A 340 -3.20 -7.06 16.30
N TYR A 341 -1.89 -7.30 16.37
CA TYR A 341 -1.12 -7.97 15.31
C TYR A 341 -0.83 -9.45 15.64
N GLN A 342 -1.72 -10.07 16.43
CA GLN A 342 -1.59 -11.45 16.90
C GLN A 342 -2.75 -12.31 16.40
N SER A 343 -2.45 -13.56 16.03
CA SER A 343 -3.41 -14.61 15.71
C SER A 343 -3.70 -15.47 16.95
N GLU A 344 -4.69 -16.38 16.88
CA GLU A 344 -4.98 -17.33 17.99
C GLU A 344 -3.85 -18.33 18.20
N GLY A 345 -3.23 -18.74 17.09
CA GLY A 345 -2.05 -19.56 17.04
C GLY A 345 -0.80 -18.72 16.90
N VAL A 346 0.29 -19.24 17.47
CA VAL A 346 1.63 -18.64 17.45
C VAL A 346 2.49 -19.41 16.46
N THR A 347 3.12 -18.67 15.55
CA THR A 347 4.20 -19.15 14.69
C THR A 347 5.51 -18.75 15.35
N GLU A 348 6.04 -19.61 16.22
CA GLU A 348 7.21 -19.30 17.02
C GLU A 348 8.49 -19.73 16.29
N ILE A 349 9.39 -18.79 16.04
CA ILE A 349 10.73 -19.06 15.52
C ILE A 349 11.61 -19.46 16.70
N LYS A 350 12.06 -20.73 16.70
CA LYS A 350 12.97 -21.27 17.72
C LYS A 350 14.42 -20.96 17.43
N ASP A 351 14.77 -20.99 16.15
CA ASP A 351 16.12 -20.70 15.68
C ASP A 351 16.07 -20.10 14.28
N ILE A 352 17.06 -19.26 13.97
CA ILE A 352 17.23 -18.67 12.65
C ILE A 352 18.70 -18.40 12.37
N ASP A 353 19.18 -18.86 11.22
CA ASP A 353 20.56 -18.71 10.77
C ASP A 353 20.62 -18.09 9.37
N PHE A 354 21.68 -17.33 9.11
CA PHE A 354 21.94 -16.65 7.83
C PHE A 354 23.31 -17.02 7.27
N THR A 355 23.33 -17.72 6.14
CA THR A 355 24.56 -17.93 5.34
C THR A 355 24.67 -16.87 4.26
N ARG A 356 25.85 -16.25 4.14
CA ARG A 356 26.16 -15.21 3.15
C ARG A 356 27.24 -15.69 2.21
N ASN A 357 27.00 -15.57 0.91
CA ASN A 357 27.97 -15.95 -0.10
C ASN A 357 28.69 -14.73 -0.71
N PRO A 358 29.91 -14.91 -1.27
CA PRO A 358 30.68 -13.81 -1.87
C PRO A 358 30.00 -13.13 -3.07
N ASP A 359 29.07 -13.81 -3.74
CA ASP A 359 28.28 -13.28 -4.86
C ASP A 359 27.00 -12.56 -4.41
N PHE A 360 26.81 -12.38 -3.11
CA PHE A 360 25.61 -11.81 -2.48
C PHE A 360 24.34 -12.67 -2.62
N SER A 361 24.47 -13.95 -2.97
CA SER A 361 23.43 -14.93 -2.63
C SER A 361 23.43 -15.21 -1.13
N ALA A 362 22.31 -15.68 -0.61
CA ALA A 362 22.16 -16.03 0.81
C ALA A 362 21.29 -17.26 1.00
N GLU A 363 21.47 -17.90 2.15
CA GLU A 363 20.58 -18.94 2.64
C GLU A 363 20.06 -18.53 4.03
N ILE A 364 18.76 -18.68 4.23
CA ILE A 364 18.07 -18.41 5.48
C ILE A 364 17.48 -19.73 5.97
N GLU A 365 17.90 -20.18 7.13
CA GLU A 365 17.42 -21.41 7.75
C GLU A 365 16.65 -21.07 9.02
N LEU A 366 15.44 -21.62 9.18
CA LEU A 366 14.60 -21.41 10.35
C LEU A 366 14.09 -22.73 10.90
N GLU A 367 14.03 -22.81 12.22
CA GLU A 367 13.25 -23.82 12.94
C GLU A 367 12.04 -23.14 13.58
N ILE A 368 10.85 -23.55 13.18
CA ILE A 368 9.58 -22.95 13.58
C ILE A 368 8.72 -24.01 14.27
N VAL A 369 8.01 -23.62 15.32
CA VAL A 369 6.95 -24.44 15.90
C VAL A 369 5.63 -23.68 15.90
N TYR A 370 4.55 -24.42 15.68
CA TYR A 370 3.19 -23.91 15.71
C TYR A 370 2.52 -24.43 16.98
N HIS A 371 1.93 -23.53 17.75
CA HIS A 371 1.16 -23.86 18.94
C HIS A 371 0.06 -22.81 19.21
N PRO A 372 -1.04 -23.17 19.89
CA PRO A 372 -1.94 -22.19 20.48
C PRO A 372 -1.21 -21.34 21.53
N ILE A 373 -1.66 -20.11 21.80
CA ILE A 373 -1.02 -19.21 22.80
C ILE A 373 -0.73 -19.90 24.15
N GLU A 374 -1.67 -20.70 24.65
CA GLU A 374 -1.53 -21.49 25.90
C GLU A 374 -1.62 -23.00 25.63
N GLY A 375 -0.86 -23.50 24.64
CA GLY A 375 -0.91 -24.89 24.22
C GLY A 375 0.45 -25.52 23.94
N GLU A 376 0.42 -26.84 23.76
CA GLU A 376 1.58 -27.63 23.32
C GLU A 376 1.86 -27.44 21.82
N ASN A 377 3.10 -27.70 21.41
CA ASN A 377 3.48 -27.69 20.00
C ASN A 377 2.68 -28.74 19.21
N VAL A 378 2.03 -28.31 18.12
CA VAL A 378 1.21 -29.18 17.26
C VAL A 378 1.92 -29.56 15.97
N LEU A 379 2.76 -28.67 15.43
CA LEU A 379 3.49 -28.86 14.18
C LEU A 379 4.88 -28.22 14.32
N GLU A 380 5.93 -28.92 13.88
CA GLU A 380 7.25 -28.31 13.66
C GLU A 380 7.48 -28.10 12.16
N GLU A 381 8.22 -27.05 11.83
CA GLU A 381 8.67 -26.70 10.48
C GLU A 381 10.17 -26.42 10.49
N SER A 382 10.90 -27.06 9.59
CA SER A 382 12.23 -26.64 9.17
C SER A 382 12.09 -25.96 7.81
N ARG A 383 12.56 -24.70 7.72
CA ARG A 383 12.43 -23.86 6.53
C ARG A 383 13.82 -23.45 6.07
N THR A 384 14.14 -23.76 4.81
CA THR A 384 15.31 -23.22 4.12
C THR A 384 14.84 -22.31 2.99
N ILE A 385 15.37 -21.10 2.94
CA ILE A 385 15.15 -20.14 1.85
C ILE A 385 16.49 -19.82 1.21
N LYS A 386 16.67 -20.17 -0.06
CA LYS A 386 17.85 -19.78 -0.84
C LYS A 386 17.52 -18.58 -1.70
N VAL A 387 18.17 -17.47 -1.43
CA VAL A 387 18.04 -16.23 -2.18
C VAL A 387 19.20 -16.14 -3.16
N SER A 388 18.90 -16.03 -4.45
CA SER A 388 19.93 -15.91 -5.49
C SER A 388 20.74 -14.62 -5.32
N ALA A 389 21.92 -14.58 -5.93
CA ALA A 389 22.62 -13.32 -6.14
C ALA A 389 21.71 -12.35 -6.94
N PRO A 390 21.68 -11.05 -6.60
CA PRO A 390 20.91 -10.08 -7.36
C PRO A 390 21.49 -9.91 -8.77
N GLN A 391 20.63 -9.88 -9.79
CA GLN A 391 21.05 -9.59 -11.16
C GLN A 391 21.03 -8.08 -11.45
N ASP A 392 21.46 -7.65 -12.65
CA ASP A 392 21.68 -6.24 -13.02
C ASP A 392 20.49 -5.29 -12.71
N LYS A 393 19.26 -5.80 -12.77
CA LYS A 393 18.02 -5.04 -12.50
C LYS A 393 17.38 -5.34 -11.13
N GLY A 394 18.09 -6.03 -10.25
CA GLY A 394 17.56 -6.46 -8.95
C GLY A 394 16.68 -7.70 -9.03
N ASP A 395 16.52 -8.32 -10.21
CA ASP A 395 15.86 -9.61 -10.35
C ASP A 395 16.48 -10.60 -9.36
N VAL A 396 15.61 -11.27 -8.62
CA VAL A 396 16.00 -12.16 -7.53
C VAL A 396 15.06 -13.36 -7.51
N SER A 397 15.67 -14.53 -7.36
CA SER A 397 14.95 -15.80 -7.18
C SER A 397 15.06 -16.22 -5.73
N MET A 398 13.96 -16.71 -5.17
CA MET A 398 13.89 -17.25 -3.82
C MET A 398 13.33 -18.66 -3.86
N GLU A 399 14.15 -19.64 -3.50
CA GLU A 399 13.76 -21.04 -3.41
C GLU A 399 13.43 -21.40 -1.97
N TYR A 400 12.24 -21.95 -1.75
CA TYR A 400 11.72 -22.37 -0.46
C TYR A 400 11.69 -23.89 -0.38
N ILE A 401 12.30 -24.43 0.67
CA ILE A 401 12.17 -25.84 1.07
C ILE A 401 11.55 -25.84 2.46
N LEU A 402 10.33 -26.37 2.56
CA LEU A 402 9.51 -26.33 3.77
C LEU A 402 9.20 -27.76 4.19
N LYS A 403 9.75 -28.18 5.32
CA LYS A 403 9.57 -29.53 5.86
C LYS A 403 8.77 -29.45 7.14
N TYR A 404 7.60 -30.07 7.14
CA TYR A 404 6.70 -30.09 8.28
C TYR A 404 6.64 -31.48 8.89
N LYS A 405 6.50 -31.55 10.21
CA LYS A 405 6.25 -32.80 10.92
C LYS A 405 5.18 -32.61 12.00
N ALA A 406 4.22 -33.51 12.01
CA ALA A 406 3.17 -33.53 13.00
C ALA A 406 3.69 -33.93 14.39
N LEU A 407 3.43 -33.10 15.40
CA LEU A 407 3.80 -33.34 16.80
C LEU A 407 2.63 -33.85 17.65
N ALA A 408 1.42 -33.36 17.34
CA ALA A 408 0.19 -33.85 17.94
C ALA A 408 -0.21 -35.23 17.38
N GLU A 409 -1.08 -35.96 18.10
CA GLU A 409 -1.62 -37.26 17.65
C GLU A 409 -2.31 -37.15 16.28
N LEU A 410 -2.98 -36.02 16.04
CA LEU A 410 -3.54 -35.60 14.77
C LEU A 410 -3.26 -34.11 14.57
N VAL A 411 -2.82 -33.76 13.36
CA VAL A 411 -2.72 -32.39 12.87
C VAL A 411 -3.65 -32.22 11.67
N ASP A 412 -4.73 -31.48 11.85
CA ASP A 412 -5.66 -31.07 10.79
C ASP A 412 -5.26 -29.69 10.27
N LEU A 413 -4.66 -29.66 9.09
CA LEU A 413 -4.36 -28.44 8.33
C LEU A 413 -5.59 -28.07 7.51
N ASN A 414 -6.19 -26.93 7.84
CA ASN A 414 -7.50 -26.57 7.32
C ASN A 414 -7.57 -25.14 6.76
N ARG A 415 -8.66 -24.87 6.06
CA ARG A 415 -8.99 -23.58 5.43
C ARG A 415 -10.28 -23.02 6.01
N THR A 416 -10.63 -21.78 5.62
CA THR A 416 -11.94 -21.20 5.98
C THR A 416 -13.06 -22.19 5.66
N PRO A 417 -13.84 -22.63 6.66
CA PRO A 417 -14.97 -23.53 6.42
C PRO A 417 -15.98 -22.87 5.50
N ILE A 418 -16.50 -23.63 4.53
CA ILE A 418 -17.49 -23.13 3.58
C ILE A 418 -18.87 -23.60 4.01
N MET A 419 -19.78 -22.64 4.22
CA MET A 419 -21.11 -22.93 4.72
C MET A 419 -21.90 -23.74 3.68
N GLY A 420 -22.23 -24.99 4.03
CA GLY A 420 -23.17 -25.83 3.27
C GLY A 420 -22.58 -26.82 2.28
N GLU A 421 -21.28 -27.12 2.33
CA GLU A 421 -20.64 -27.88 1.28
C GLU A 421 -20.01 -29.22 1.72
N PRO A 422 -20.43 -30.35 1.13
CA PRO A 422 -19.63 -31.56 1.05
C PRO A 422 -18.76 -31.51 -0.23
N GLY A 423 -17.54 -30.95 -0.16
CA GLY A 423 -16.55 -31.00 -1.27
C GLY A 423 -15.79 -29.72 -1.66
N GLY A 424 -16.07 -28.53 -1.10
CA GLY A 424 -15.23 -27.32 -1.22
C GLY A 424 -15.33 -26.39 -2.46
N GLN A 425 -15.77 -25.13 -2.31
CA GLN A 425 -15.85 -24.09 -3.36
C GLN A 425 -15.86 -22.62 -2.90
N SER A 426 -15.17 -21.83 -3.75
CA SER A 426 -15.29 -20.40 -4.05
C SER A 426 -14.45 -19.37 -3.30
N TRP A 427 -13.69 -19.73 -2.26
CA TRP A 427 -12.76 -18.79 -1.60
C TRP A 427 -11.44 -19.48 -1.22
N GLY A 428 -10.65 -19.88 -2.24
CA GLY A 428 -9.42 -20.67 -2.17
C GLY A 428 -8.62 -20.59 -0.86
N GLY A 429 -8.19 -21.75 -0.36
CA GLY A 429 -7.52 -21.85 0.93
C GLY A 429 -6.27 -20.97 1.03
N TYR A 430 -6.24 -20.07 2.01
CA TYR A 430 -5.03 -19.33 2.42
C TYR A 430 -4.03 -20.30 3.08
N ALA A 431 -3.40 -21.13 2.27
CA ALA A 431 -2.42 -22.12 2.71
C ALA A 431 -1.36 -22.29 1.62
N GLY A 432 -0.15 -21.80 1.84
CA GLY A 432 0.90 -21.84 0.83
C GLY A 432 1.83 -20.62 0.85
N LEU A 433 2.78 -20.60 -0.08
CA LEU A 433 3.63 -19.44 -0.37
C LEU A 433 2.80 -18.39 -1.12
N SER A 434 2.69 -17.20 -0.57
CA SER A 434 1.80 -16.16 -1.06
C SER A 434 2.56 -14.87 -1.28
N ILE A 435 2.08 -14.07 -2.24
CA ILE A 435 2.51 -12.69 -2.40
C ILE A 435 1.30 -11.77 -2.51
N ARG A 436 1.33 -10.68 -1.75
CA ARG A 436 0.46 -9.52 -1.87
C ARG A 436 1.28 -8.41 -2.52
N PHE A 437 0.87 -7.98 -3.70
CA PHE A 437 1.60 -6.94 -4.44
C PHE A 437 1.25 -5.53 -4.00
N ASN A 438 2.15 -4.60 -4.30
CA ASN A 438 2.01 -3.16 -4.09
C ASN A 438 0.76 -2.59 -4.80
N GLN A 439 0.03 -1.73 -4.09
CA GLN A 439 -1.20 -1.07 -4.54
C GLN A 439 -0.92 0.09 -5.53
N ASP A 440 0.35 0.44 -5.71
CA ASP A 440 0.80 1.43 -6.70
C ASP A 440 0.68 0.95 -8.16
N PHE A 441 0.55 -0.36 -8.37
CA PHE A 441 0.63 -0.99 -9.67
C PHE A 441 -0.66 -0.89 -10.48
N MET A 442 -0.52 -0.97 -11.81
CA MET A 442 -1.61 -0.87 -12.79
C MET A 442 -1.54 -2.02 -13.79
N ASN A 443 -2.63 -2.29 -14.51
CA ASN A 443 -2.69 -3.25 -15.62
C ASN A 443 -2.19 -4.67 -15.21
N PRO A 444 -2.86 -5.34 -14.26
CA PRO A 444 -2.49 -6.69 -13.87
C PRO A 444 -2.61 -7.67 -15.05
N GLN A 445 -1.62 -8.54 -15.22
CA GLN A 445 -1.59 -9.56 -16.26
C GLN A 445 -1.20 -10.91 -15.67
N PHE A 446 -1.89 -11.98 -16.09
CA PHE A 446 -1.51 -13.35 -15.78
C PHE A 446 -0.91 -14.07 -16.99
N ILE A 447 0.17 -14.81 -16.75
CA ILE A 447 0.74 -15.77 -17.71
C ILE A 447 0.88 -17.10 -16.98
N SER A 448 0.28 -18.16 -17.52
CA SER A 448 0.25 -19.48 -16.89
C SER A 448 1.01 -20.53 -17.69
N SER A 449 1.24 -21.69 -17.07
CA SER A 449 1.85 -22.84 -17.76
C SER A 449 1.01 -23.39 -18.93
N TRP A 450 -0.24 -22.95 -19.08
CA TRP A 450 -1.13 -23.33 -20.20
C TRP A 450 -1.49 -22.16 -21.13
N GLY A 451 -0.96 -20.96 -20.92
CA GLY A 451 -1.17 -19.80 -21.79
C GLY A 451 -1.43 -18.51 -21.03
N GLU A 452 -1.56 -17.41 -21.77
CA GLU A 452 -2.04 -16.13 -21.23
C GLU A 452 -3.55 -16.20 -21.03
N THR A 453 -4.03 -15.94 -19.81
CA THR A 453 -5.45 -16.01 -19.49
C THR A 453 -5.74 -15.35 -18.14
N GLU A 454 -6.92 -14.75 -17.99
CA GLU A 454 -7.42 -14.21 -16.72
C GLU A 454 -8.11 -15.28 -15.85
N ASP A 455 -8.55 -16.42 -16.43
CA ASP A 455 -9.19 -17.53 -15.71
C ASP A 455 -8.14 -18.48 -15.12
N VAL A 456 -7.47 -18.03 -14.05
CA VAL A 456 -6.40 -18.78 -13.38
C VAL A 456 -6.78 -19.31 -11.99
N SER A 457 -7.72 -18.68 -11.30
CA SER A 457 -8.11 -19.09 -9.94
C SER A 457 -8.83 -20.44 -9.97
N GLY A 458 -8.49 -21.32 -9.03
CA GLY A 458 -8.95 -22.70 -8.94
C GLY A 458 -8.36 -23.64 -9.98
N LYS A 459 -7.47 -23.19 -10.87
CA LYS A 459 -6.81 -24.08 -11.83
C LYS A 459 -5.55 -24.69 -11.23
N PRO A 460 -5.27 -25.99 -11.45
CA PRO A 460 -3.97 -26.56 -11.13
C PRO A 460 -2.93 -26.08 -12.13
N GLY A 461 -1.67 -26.04 -11.74
CA GLY A 461 -0.58 -25.70 -12.63
C GLY A 461 0.78 -25.78 -11.96
N ASP A 462 1.81 -25.87 -12.78
CA ASP A 462 3.19 -26.00 -12.33
C ASP A 462 3.79 -24.64 -11.96
N TRP A 463 3.38 -23.60 -12.68
CA TRP A 463 3.81 -22.24 -12.42
C TRP A 463 2.74 -21.24 -12.87
N LEU A 464 2.74 -20.07 -12.24
CA LEU A 464 1.91 -18.93 -12.60
C LEU A 464 2.73 -17.65 -12.41
N TYR A 465 2.59 -16.72 -13.34
CA TYR A 465 3.15 -15.38 -13.27
C TYR A 465 2.02 -14.36 -13.17
N MET A 466 2.21 -13.39 -12.27
CA MET A 466 1.41 -12.17 -12.21
C MET A 466 2.34 -10.97 -12.41
N GLY A 467 2.02 -10.12 -13.39
CA GLY A 467 2.79 -8.94 -13.75
C GLY A 467 1.93 -7.68 -13.80
N PHE A 468 2.59 -6.53 -13.80
CA PHE A 468 1.97 -5.21 -13.73
C PHE A 468 2.80 -4.17 -14.47
N THR A 469 2.21 -3.00 -14.66
CA THR A 469 2.95 -1.75 -14.89
C THR A 469 3.24 -1.08 -13.55
N GLY A 470 4.53 -0.82 -13.28
CA GLY A 470 5.01 -0.22 -12.05
C GLY A 470 4.95 1.32 -12.02
N LEU A 471 5.42 1.91 -10.92
CA LEU A 471 5.49 3.36 -10.73
C LEU A 471 6.41 4.06 -11.73
N ASP A 472 7.41 3.35 -12.25
CA ASP A 472 8.34 3.87 -13.26
C ASP A 472 7.83 3.68 -14.70
N GLY A 473 6.59 3.18 -14.87
CA GLY A 473 5.98 2.88 -16.16
C GLY A 473 6.53 1.63 -16.84
N LYS A 474 7.42 0.88 -16.20
CA LYS A 474 7.96 -0.38 -16.72
C LYS A 474 7.20 -1.56 -16.16
N GLN A 475 7.27 -2.68 -16.88
CA GLN A 475 6.68 -3.92 -16.39
C GLN A 475 7.53 -4.53 -15.26
N ALA A 476 6.87 -5.15 -14.30
CA ALA A 476 7.48 -5.96 -13.25
C ALA A 476 6.47 -6.99 -12.73
N GLY A 477 6.95 -8.08 -12.13
CA GLY A 477 6.04 -9.11 -11.64
C GLY A 477 6.75 -10.24 -10.90
N SER A 478 6.01 -11.31 -10.62
CA SER A 478 6.60 -12.50 -10.01
C SER A 478 6.00 -13.78 -10.57
N GLN A 479 6.87 -14.78 -10.77
CA GLN A 479 6.49 -16.14 -11.15
C GLN A 479 6.68 -17.04 -9.93
N ILE A 480 5.61 -17.71 -9.48
CA ILE A 480 5.74 -18.81 -8.52
C ILE A 480 5.75 -20.12 -9.28
N MET A 481 6.71 -20.98 -8.97
CA MET A 481 6.86 -22.34 -9.47
C MET A 481 6.73 -23.33 -8.31
N VAL A 482 6.00 -24.41 -8.56
CA VAL A 482 5.88 -25.52 -7.62
C VAL A 482 6.79 -26.65 -8.11
N SER A 483 7.61 -27.22 -7.22
CA SER A 483 8.45 -28.37 -7.59
C SER A 483 7.58 -29.56 -8.00
N PRO A 484 7.96 -30.34 -9.05
CA PRO A 484 7.31 -31.61 -9.35
C PRO A 484 7.33 -32.60 -8.18
N ASP A 485 8.35 -32.53 -7.33
CA ASP A 485 8.52 -33.39 -6.16
C ASP A 485 7.74 -32.91 -4.94
N SER A 486 7.17 -31.70 -4.99
CA SER A 486 6.32 -31.20 -3.93
C SER A 486 5.04 -32.03 -3.90
N GLN A 487 4.67 -32.50 -2.71
CA GLN A 487 3.31 -32.98 -2.50
C GLN A 487 2.37 -31.82 -2.82
N ARG A 488 1.31 -32.05 -3.61
CA ARG A 488 0.36 -31.01 -4.08
C ARG A 488 -1.02 -31.54 -4.50
N GLU A 489 -1.42 -32.71 -4.00
CA GLU A 489 -2.69 -33.32 -4.42
C GLU A 489 -3.89 -32.44 -4.04
N GLY A 490 -4.53 -31.82 -5.04
CA GLY A 490 -5.65 -30.90 -4.82
C GLY A 490 -5.24 -29.44 -4.59
N ALA A 491 -3.97 -29.09 -4.81
CA ALA A 491 -3.53 -27.69 -4.83
C ALA A 491 -3.92 -27.02 -6.16
N SER A 492 -4.37 -25.78 -6.07
CA SER A 492 -4.73 -24.93 -7.21
C SER A 492 -4.29 -23.49 -6.95
N TRP A 493 -4.18 -22.69 -8.01
CA TRP A 493 -3.91 -21.26 -7.85
C TRP A 493 -5.10 -20.56 -7.18
N TYR A 494 -4.83 -19.74 -6.17
CA TYR A 494 -5.81 -18.79 -5.65
C TYR A 494 -5.33 -17.39 -5.99
N THR A 495 -6.12 -16.65 -6.76
CA THR A 495 -5.72 -15.35 -7.30
C THR A 495 -6.80 -14.29 -7.08
N ILE A 496 -6.36 -13.04 -6.90
CA ILE A 496 -7.20 -11.83 -6.87
C ILE A 496 -6.44 -10.73 -7.61
N SER A 497 -7.14 -9.98 -8.48
CA SER A 497 -6.55 -8.92 -9.32
C SER A 497 -7.45 -7.69 -9.46
N THR A 498 -8.14 -7.29 -8.39
CA THR A 498 -9.09 -6.17 -8.42
C THR A 498 -8.35 -4.83 -8.51
N GLU A 499 -8.77 -3.95 -9.43
CA GLU A 499 -8.09 -2.66 -9.69
C GLU A 499 -8.71 -1.45 -8.97
N ASP A 500 -10.03 -1.41 -8.76
CA ASP A 500 -10.73 -0.26 -8.13
C ASP A 500 -10.22 0.01 -6.71
N LEU A 501 -10.05 -1.06 -5.93
CA LEU A 501 -9.32 -1.06 -4.67
C LEU A 501 -8.22 -2.10 -4.82
N PRO A 502 -6.98 -1.67 -5.18
CA PRO A 502 -5.91 -2.57 -5.58
C PRO A 502 -5.71 -3.72 -4.61
N PHE A 503 -6.14 -4.91 -5.05
CA PHE A 503 -5.96 -6.18 -4.38
C PHE A 503 -5.34 -7.12 -5.39
N TYR A 504 -4.02 -7.25 -5.29
CA TYR A 504 -3.23 -8.06 -6.18
C TYR A 504 -2.55 -9.16 -5.40
N TYR A 505 -2.99 -10.39 -5.60
CA TYR A 505 -2.57 -11.52 -4.79
C TYR A 505 -2.59 -12.79 -5.61
N PHE A 506 -1.59 -13.64 -5.38
CA PHE A 506 -1.71 -15.03 -5.77
C PHE A 506 -0.87 -15.96 -4.90
N SER A 507 -1.29 -17.22 -4.86
CA SER A 507 -0.67 -18.31 -4.11
C SER A 507 -0.99 -19.66 -4.75
N PRO A 508 -0.06 -20.63 -4.80
CA PRO A 508 -0.38 -22.03 -5.05
C PRO A 508 -1.02 -22.60 -3.79
N ALA A 509 -2.33 -22.36 -3.64
CA ALA A 509 -3.09 -22.72 -2.46
C ALA A 509 -3.12 -24.25 -2.30
N TYR A 510 -2.36 -24.73 -1.33
CA TYR A 510 -2.13 -26.15 -1.09
C TYR A 510 -3.41 -26.89 -0.65
N LEU A 511 -4.23 -26.22 0.15
CA LEU A 511 -5.47 -26.78 0.70
C LEU A 511 -6.71 -26.35 -0.11
N TYR A 512 -6.57 -25.96 -1.38
CA TYR A 512 -7.64 -25.31 -2.14
C TYR A 512 -8.97 -26.09 -2.09
N TYR A 513 -8.94 -27.40 -2.38
CA TYR A 513 -10.14 -28.23 -2.41
C TYR A 513 -10.42 -28.98 -1.11
N LYS A 514 -9.39 -29.46 -0.40
CA LYS A 514 -9.56 -30.32 0.78
C LYS A 514 -8.57 -29.98 1.89
N PRO A 515 -8.93 -30.19 3.16
CA PRO A 515 -7.96 -30.19 4.26
C PRO A 515 -6.96 -31.33 4.13
N LEU A 516 -5.88 -31.26 4.91
CA LEU A 516 -4.88 -32.31 5.04
C LEU A 516 -4.74 -32.71 6.50
N GLU A 517 -4.87 -34.01 6.76
CA GLU A 517 -4.61 -34.59 8.07
C GLU A 517 -3.25 -35.28 8.09
N LEU A 518 -2.49 -35.06 9.16
CA LEU A 518 -1.22 -35.74 9.44
C LEU A 518 -1.30 -36.42 10.80
N LYS A 519 -0.88 -37.68 10.87
CA LYS A 519 -0.67 -38.39 12.14
C LYS A 519 0.67 -38.02 12.73
N LYS A 520 0.79 -38.16 14.05
CA LYS A 520 2.05 -37.92 14.76
C LYS A 520 3.26 -38.57 14.08
N GLY A 521 4.28 -37.75 13.82
CA GLY A 521 5.53 -38.16 13.18
C GLY A 521 5.47 -38.24 11.65
N GLU A 522 4.29 -38.13 11.02
CA GLU A 522 4.20 -37.97 9.56
C GLU A 522 4.81 -36.64 9.14
N GLN A 523 5.41 -36.65 7.96
CA GLN A 523 6.13 -35.52 7.39
C GLN A 523 5.60 -35.17 6.01
N ILE A 524 5.59 -33.88 5.71
CA ILE A 524 5.36 -33.37 4.35
C ILE A 524 6.47 -32.40 3.99
N GLU A 525 6.83 -32.38 2.72
CA GLU A 525 7.82 -31.47 2.17
C GLU A 525 7.19 -30.71 1.01
N LEU A 526 7.26 -29.39 1.08
CA LEU A 526 6.78 -28.47 0.05
C LEU A 526 7.97 -27.68 -0.50
N LYS A 527 8.07 -27.61 -1.82
CA LYS A 527 9.17 -26.92 -2.50
C LYS A 527 8.64 -25.93 -3.53
N TYR A 528 9.08 -24.69 -3.43
CA TYR A 528 8.68 -23.60 -4.32
C TYR A 528 9.90 -22.81 -4.77
N ARG A 529 9.82 -22.20 -5.96
CA ARG A 529 10.67 -21.08 -6.35
C ARG A 529 9.79 -19.89 -6.69
N ILE A 530 10.15 -18.70 -6.23
CA ILE A 530 9.56 -17.46 -6.72
C ILE A 530 10.64 -16.62 -7.39
N ASP A 531 10.41 -16.29 -8.66
CA ASP A 531 11.27 -15.40 -9.44
C ASP A 531 10.61 -14.02 -9.50
N HIS A 532 11.28 -13.01 -8.97
CA HIS A 532 10.89 -11.60 -9.10
C HIS A 532 11.57 -11.00 -10.33
N ILE A 533 10.77 -10.53 -11.28
CA ILE A 533 11.23 -10.24 -12.64
C ILE A 533 11.03 -8.75 -12.93
N SER A 534 12.10 -8.09 -13.39
CA SER A 534 12.03 -6.74 -13.96
C SER A 534 11.84 -6.80 -15.48
N GLY A 535 10.92 -6.00 -15.98
CA GLY A 535 10.67 -5.81 -17.41
C GLY A 535 9.72 -6.84 -18.02
N VAL A 536 9.61 -6.76 -19.35
CA VAL A 536 8.67 -7.56 -20.13
C VAL A 536 9.11 -9.02 -20.19
N THR A 537 8.18 -9.91 -19.82
CA THR A 537 8.34 -11.36 -19.95
C THR A 537 7.26 -11.95 -20.85
N ASN A 538 7.37 -13.23 -21.16
CA ASN A 538 6.39 -13.99 -21.95
C ASN A 538 6.40 -15.46 -21.53
N GLN A 539 5.43 -16.22 -22.02
CA GLN A 539 5.28 -17.63 -21.67
C GLN A 539 6.53 -18.47 -21.97
N GLU A 540 7.24 -18.22 -23.08
CA GLU A 540 8.43 -18.97 -23.47
C GLU A 540 9.57 -18.80 -22.46
N LYS A 541 9.84 -17.57 -22.03
CA LYS A 541 10.85 -17.27 -21.01
C LYS A 541 10.50 -17.89 -19.66
N LEU A 542 9.24 -17.80 -19.25
CA LEU A 542 8.74 -18.34 -17.99
C LEU A 542 8.79 -19.88 -17.96
N GLU A 543 8.44 -20.52 -19.08
CA GLU A 543 8.56 -21.98 -19.25
C GLU A 543 10.03 -22.43 -19.29
N HIS A 544 10.92 -21.61 -19.87
CA HIS A 544 12.36 -21.87 -19.80
C HIS A 544 12.89 -21.80 -18.36
N SER A 545 12.48 -20.78 -17.59
CA SER A 545 12.85 -20.67 -16.17
C SER A 545 12.40 -21.91 -15.37
N TYR A 546 11.16 -22.36 -15.60
CA TYR A 546 10.64 -23.58 -14.96
C TYR A 546 11.40 -24.86 -15.36
N LYS A 547 11.83 -24.97 -16.63
CA LYS A 547 12.66 -26.11 -17.07
C LYS A 547 14.03 -26.12 -16.39
N ASN A 548 14.63 -24.97 -16.17
CA ASN A 548 15.91 -24.86 -15.45
C ASN A 548 15.74 -25.23 -13.97
N TYR A 549 14.68 -24.75 -13.32
CA TYR A 549 14.34 -25.12 -11.95
C TYR A 549 14.21 -26.65 -11.75
N LYS A 550 13.60 -27.36 -12.71
CA LYS A 550 13.49 -28.83 -12.72
C LYS A 550 14.79 -29.59 -13.00
N GLN A 551 15.85 -28.92 -13.42
CA GLN A 551 17.16 -29.53 -13.66
C GLN A 551 18.11 -29.29 -12.49
N GLU A 552 17.89 -28.21 -11.74
CA GLU A 552 18.63 -27.82 -10.54
C GLU A 552 18.20 -28.64 -9.31
N ASN A 553 16.96 -29.15 -9.32
CA ASN A 553 16.35 -30.01 -8.30
C ASN A 553 15.98 -31.37 -8.91
#